data_AF-B9L6B8-F1
#
_entry.id   AF-B9L6B8-F1
#
_cell.length_a   1.000
_cell.length_b   1.000
_cell.length_c   1.000
_cell.angle_alpha   90.00
_cell.angle_beta   90.00
_cell.angle_gamma   90.00
#
_symmetry.space_group_name_H-M   'P 1'
#
loop_
_entity.id
_entity.type
_entity.pdbx_description
1 polymer ?
#
loop_
_entity_poly.entity_id
_entity_poly.type
_entity_poly.pdbx_seq_one_letter_code
_entity_poly.pdbx_strand_id
1 'polypeptide(L)'
;MKFKFSLLIALALSTQLYAISPYIDGYRAYIRYVKHIPRYGIKAPELLKKLNVRNEEDLLNLFKDNGKPLIEKTKQFNPKAAEGLEKIIKRGKLKQLKVFLFDVLNGQIPAGCM
;
A
#
# COMPACT_ATOMS: atom_id res chain seq x y z
N MET A 1 46.19 -25.79 21.51
CA MET A 1 45.23 -26.31 20.51
C MET A 1 44.13 -25.29 20.32
N LYS A 2 43.87 -24.96 19.05
CA LYS A 2 42.97 -23.87 18.62
C LYS A 2 41.52 -24.24 18.97
N PHE A 3 40.91 -23.57 19.95
CA PHE A 3 39.46 -23.55 20.08
C PHE A 3 38.92 -22.69 18.95
N LYS A 4 38.77 -23.34 17.79
CA LYS A 4 38.28 -22.79 16.55
C LYS A 4 36.90 -22.19 16.81
N PHE A 5 36.78 -20.87 16.70
CA PHE A 5 36.01 -20.11 15.69
C PHE A 5 34.62 -20.61 15.22
N SER A 6 34.17 -21.78 15.66
CA SER A 6 33.00 -22.50 15.17
C SER A 6 31.71 -22.08 15.89
N LEU A 7 31.80 -21.42 17.06
CA LEU A 7 30.63 -21.00 17.83
C LEU A 7 30.08 -19.62 17.40
N LEU A 8 30.89 -18.80 16.72
CA LEU A 8 30.50 -17.45 16.29
C LEU A 8 29.83 -17.42 14.91
N ILE A 9 29.90 -18.50 14.14
CA ILE A 9 29.26 -18.59 12.81
C ILE A 9 27.79 -19.06 12.94
N ALA A 10 27.41 -19.66 14.07
CA ALA A 10 26.08 -20.25 14.27
C ALA A 10 24.95 -19.25 14.61
N LEU A 11 25.24 -17.95 14.79
CA LEU A 11 24.22 -16.93 15.09
C LEU A 11 24.19 -15.76 14.10
N ALA A 12 24.85 -15.89 12.94
CA ALA A 12 24.83 -14.87 11.87
C ALA A 12 23.88 -15.21 10.71
N LEU A 13 23.17 -16.34 10.79
CA LEU A 13 22.15 -16.79 9.86
C LEU A 13 20.90 -17.02 10.73
N SER A 14 19.88 -16.17 10.77
CA SER A 14 18.88 -16.11 9.71
C SER A 14 17.83 -15.02 10.01
N THR A 15 18.20 -13.74 10.09
CA THR A 15 17.21 -12.69 9.80
C THR A 15 17.20 -12.50 8.29
N GLN A 16 16.66 -13.49 7.58
CA GLN A 16 16.15 -13.22 6.24
C GLN A 16 15.04 -12.20 6.43
N LEU A 17 15.39 -10.91 6.33
CA LEU A 17 14.45 -9.84 6.08
C LEU A 17 13.75 -10.23 4.78
N TYR A 18 12.63 -10.94 4.88
CA TYR A 18 11.79 -11.23 3.74
C TYR A 18 11.41 -9.89 3.13
N ALA A 19 12.04 -9.54 2.02
CA ALA A 19 11.69 -8.37 1.25
C ALA A 19 10.28 -8.61 0.72
N ILE A 20 9.28 -8.09 1.43
CA ILE A 20 7.90 -8.10 0.95
C ILE A 20 7.87 -7.20 -0.29
N SER A 21 7.30 -7.70 -1.39
CA SER A 21 7.21 -6.89 -2.61
C SER A 21 6.43 -5.59 -2.33
N PRO A 22 6.78 -4.46 -2.97
CA PRO A 22 6.07 -3.20 -2.78
C PRO A 22 4.56 -3.30 -3.02
N TYR A 23 4.15 -4.13 -3.98
CA TYR A 23 2.74 -4.46 -4.25
C TYR A 23 2.06 -5.08 -3.03
N ILE A 24 2.63 -6.15 -2.46
CA ILE A 24 2.03 -6.86 -1.32
C ILE A 24 2.00 -5.96 -0.09
N ASP A 25 3.04 -5.16 0.15
CA ASP A 25 3.05 -4.25 1.29
C ASP A 25 2.02 -3.11 1.12
N GLY A 26 1.84 -2.62 -0.11
CA GLY A 26 0.82 -1.64 -0.47
C GLY A 26 -0.58 -2.20 -0.27
N TYR A 27 -0.85 -3.41 -0.78
CA TYR A 27 -2.10 -4.14 -0.56
C TYR A 27 -2.40 -4.32 0.93
N ARG A 28 -1.43 -4.79 1.72
CA ARG A 28 -1.59 -4.99 3.18
C ARG A 28 -1.90 -3.69 3.91
N ALA A 29 -1.26 -2.58 3.53
CA ALA A 29 -1.56 -1.27 4.08
C ALA A 29 -2.97 -0.81 3.71
N TYR A 30 -3.35 -0.98 2.44
CA TYR A 30 -4.67 -0.63 1.92
C TYR A 30 -5.79 -1.40 2.63
N ILE A 31 -5.67 -2.73 2.76
CA ILE A 31 -6.71 -3.52 3.42
C ILE A 31 -6.88 -3.12 4.88
N ARG A 32 -5.77 -2.88 5.57
CA ARG A 32 -5.75 -2.58 7.00
C ARG A 32 -6.36 -1.23 7.32
N TYR A 33 -6.13 -0.22 6.48
CA TYR A 33 -6.48 1.16 6.80
C TYR A 33 -7.58 1.75 5.94
N VAL A 34 -7.90 1.15 4.79
CA VAL A 34 -8.90 1.69 3.85
C VAL A 34 -10.02 0.67 3.60
N LYS A 35 -9.71 -0.57 3.22
CA LYS A 35 -10.73 -1.55 2.83
C LYS A 35 -11.55 -2.07 4.03
N HIS A 36 -10.91 -2.41 5.14
CA HIS A 36 -11.57 -3.04 6.29
C HIS A 36 -12.04 -2.04 7.34
N ILE A 37 -12.28 -0.78 6.97
CA ILE A 37 -12.95 0.16 7.87
C ILE A 37 -14.42 -0.30 8.03
N PRO A 38 -14.91 -0.52 9.26
CA PRO A 38 -16.30 -0.91 9.48
C PRO A 38 -17.24 0.13 8.85
N ARG A 39 -18.18 -0.32 7.99
CA ARG A 39 -19.20 0.50 7.30
C ARG A 39 -18.70 1.53 6.27
N TYR A 40 -17.42 1.89 6.30
CA TYR A 40 -16.84 2.93 5.42
C TYR A 40 -15.74 2.41 4.50
N GLY A 41 -15.47 1.11 4.55
CA GLY A 41 -14.46 0.47 3.72
C GLY A 41 -14.76 0.59 2.22
N ILE A 42 -13.71 0.76 1.42
CA ILE A 42 -13.83 0.84 -0.05
C ILE A 42 -12.81 -0.08 -0.73
N LYS A 43 -13.26 -0.85 -1.73
CA LYS A 43 -12.37 -1.71 -2.54
C LYS A 43 -11.51 -0.85 -3.47
N ALA A 44 -10.29 -1.29 -3.78
CA ALA A 44 -9.38 -0.51 -4.62
C ALA A 44 -9.94 -0.20 -6.03
N PRO A 45 -10.58 -1.14 -6.75
CA PRO A 45 -11.23 -0.82 -8.02
C PRO A 45 -12.36 0.21 -7.89
N GLU A 46 -13.16 0.12 -6.82
CA GLU A 46 -14.23 1.08 -6.54
C GLU A 46 -13.66 2.48 -6.22
N LEU A 47 -12.56 2.55 -5.46
CA LEU A 47 -11.86 3.79 -5.18
C LEU A 47 -11.38 4.47 -6.46
N LEU A 48 -10.69 3.72 -7.33
CA LEU A 48 -10.20 4.25 -8.62
C LEU A 48 -11.36 4.74 -9.50
N LYS A 49 -12.46 3.99 -9.54
CA LYS A 49 -13.67 4.38 -10.26
C LYS A 49 -14.27 5.70 -9.72
N LYS A 50 -14.41 5.85 -8.40
CA LYS A 50 -14.93 7.08 -7.77
C LYS A 50 -14.00 8.28 -7.96
N LEU A 51 -12.70 8.04 -8.08
CA LEU A 51 -11.69 9.06 -8.39
C LEU A 51 -11.62 9.39 -9.90
N ASN A 52 -12.42 8.72 -10.74
CA ASN A 52 -12.41 8.84 -12.19
C ASN A 52 -11.01 8.61 -12.81
N VAL A 53 -10.27 7.63 -12.28
CA VAL A 53 -8.97 7.22 -12.83
C VAL A 53 -9.21 6.28 -14.01
N ARG A 54 -8.75 6.67 -15.20
CA ARG A 54 -8.91 5.89 -16.44
C ARG A 54 -7.59 5.37 -16.98
N ASN A 55 -6.49 6.05 -16.66
CA ASN A 55 -5.15 5.71 -17.13
C ASN A 55 -4.10 6.00 -16.05
N GLU A 56 -2.85 5.67 -16.38
CA GLU A 56 -1.72 5.84 -15.46
C GLU A 56 -1.46 7.31 -15.11
N GLU A 57 -1.68 8.24 -16.04
CA GLU A 57 -1.47 9.67 -15.83
C GLU A 57 -2.46 10.23 -14.79
N ASP A 58 -3.73 9.86 -14.89
CA ASP A 58 -4.75 10.19 -13.89
C ASP A 58 -4.32 9.73 -12.49
N LEU A 59 -3.79 8.51 -12.40
CA LEU A 59 -3.30 7.96 -11.14
C LEU A 59 -2.06 8.74 -10.65
N LEU A 60 -1.09 9.01 -11.52
CA LEU A 60 0.12 9.76 -11.17
C LEU A 60 -0.21 11.16 -10.63
N ASN A 61 -1.21 11.83 -11.20
CA ASN A 61 -1.69 13.12 -10.74
C ASN A 61 -2.23 13.07 -9.30
N LEU A 62 -2.79 11.95 -8.86
CA LEU A 62 -3.25 11.77 -7.48
C LEU A 62 -2.09 11.67 -6.46
N PHE A 63 -0.91 11.23 -6.91
CA PHE A 63 0.29 11.06 -6.08
C PHE A 63 1.20 12.28 -6.02
N LYS A 64 0.87 13.38 -6.73
CA LYS A 64 1.54 14.68 -6.59
C LYS A 64 1.44 15.20 -5.15
N ASP A 65 2.35 16.07 -4.76
CA ASP A 65 2.36 16.72 -3.44
C ASP A 65 2.20 15.71 -2.28
N ASN A 66 2.96 14.61 -2.34
CA ASN A 66 2.92 13.52 -1.37
C ASN A 66 1.54 12.85 -1.21
N GLY A 67 0.74 12.79 -2.27
CA GLY A 67 -0.59 12.18 -2.25
C GLY A 67 -1.69 13.09 -1.70
N LYS A 68 -1.44 14.39 -1.57
CA LYS A 68 -2.45 15.36 -1.14
C LYS A 68 -3.71 15.34 -2.03
N PRO A 69 -3.61 15.31 -3.38
CA PRO A 69 -4.80 15.25 -4.23
C PRO A 69 -5.61 13.96 -4.04
N LEU A 70 -4.93 12.82 -3.81
CA LEU A 70 -5.57 11.54 -3.49
C LEU A 70 -6.45 11.65 -2.23
N ILE A 71 -5.92 12.25 -1.17
CA ILE A 71 -6.65 12.43 0.10
C ILE A 71 -7.84 13.38 -0.11
N GLU A 72 -7.62 14.54 -0.71
CA GLU A 72 -8.64 15.59 -0.86
C GLU A 72 -9.82 15.09 -1.70
N LYS A 73 -9.56 14.47 -2.86
CA LYS A 73 -10.61 13.89 -3.70
C LYS A 73 -11.34 12.75 -3.01
N THR A 74 -10.62 11.87 -2.29
CA THR A 74 -11.26 10.79 -1.53
C THR A 74 -12.17 11.34 -0.42
N LYS A 75 -11.75 12.42 0.24
CA LYS A 75 -12.50 13.05 1.33
C LYS A 75 -13.87 13.57 0.88
N GLN A 76 -14.03 13.94 -0.39
CA GLN A 76 -15.30 14.43 -0.94
C GLN A 76 -16.41 13.37 -0.93
N PHE A 77 -16.09 12.08 -1.06
CA PHE A 77 -17.09 11.00 -1.08
C PHE A 77 -16.93 9.97 0.05
N ASN A 78 -15.77 9.89 0.69
CA ASN A 78 -15.53 8.98 1.81
C ASN A 78 -14.44 9.53 2.75
N PRO A 79 -14.82 10.39 3.72
CA PRO A 79 -13.89 10.98 4.69
C PRO A 79 -13.10 9.93 5.49
N LYS A 80 -13.69 8.79 5.82
CA LYS A 80 -13.04 7.73 6.60
C LYS A 80 -12.00 6.97 5.79
N ALA A 81 -12.26 6.70 4.52
CA ALA A 81 -11.24 6.17 3.61
C ALA A 81 -10.08 7.17 3.43
N ALA A 82 -10.36 8.47 3.36
CA ALA A 82 -9.33 9.50 3.27
C ALA A 82 -8.41 9.53 4.50
N GLU A 83 -8.96 9.43 5.72
CA GLU A 83 -8.18 9.25 6.96
C GLU A 83 -7.30 8.00 6.90
N GLY A 84 -7.83 6.90 6.34
CA GLY A 84 -7.09 5.66 6.09
C GLY A 84 -5.88 5.86 5.16
N LEU A 85 -6.08 6.57 4.05
CA LEU A 85 -5.01 6.90 3.10
C LEU A 85 -3.95 7.81 3.74
N GLU A 86 -4.37 8.81 4.52
CA GLU A 86 -3.47 9.67 5.27
C GLU A 86 -2.59 8.87 6.24
N LYS A 87 -3.17 7.86 6.91
CA LYS A 87 -2.43 6.96 7.81
C LYS A 87 -1.40 6.09 7.09
N ILE A 88 -1.68 5.67 5.84
CA ILE A 88 -0.71 4.94 5.01
C ILE A 88 0.47 5.85 4.66
N ILE A 89 0.18 7.10 4.28
CA ILE A 89 1.20 8.09 3.89
C ILE A 89 2.07 8.48 5.08
N LYS A 90 1.48 8.78 6.24
CA LYS A 90 2.19 9.05 7.50
C LYS A 90 3.10 7.90 7.96
N ARG A 91 2.80 6.67 7.55
CA ARG A 91 3.61 5.47 7.82
C ARG A 91 4.73 5.23 6.78
N GLY A 92 4.97 6.18 5.88
CA GLY A 92 6.01 6.08 4.86
C GLY A 92 5.68 5.12 3.72
N LYS A 93 4.41 4.73 3.56
CA LYS A 93 3.98 3.71 2.59
C LYS A 93 3.39 4.27 1.29
N LEU A 94 3.62 5.57 1.00
CA LEU A 94 3.11 6.23 -0.21
C LEU A 94 3.57 5.50 -1.49
N LYS A 95 4.85 5.11 -1.56
CA LYS A 95 5.41 4.38 -2.72
C LYS A 95 4.72 3.04 -2.94
N GLN A 96 4.53 2.27 -1.87
CA GLN A 96 3.90 0.95 -1.91
C GLN A 96 2.41 1.06 -2.28
N LEU A 97 1.72 2.07 -1.73
CA LEU A 97 0.34 2.38 -2.11
C LEU A 97 0.23 2.70 -3.60
N LYS A 98 1.17 3.48 -4.15
CA LYS A 98 1.24 3.79 -5.59
C LYS A 98 1.37 2.53 -6.43
N VAL A 99 2.34 1.68 -6.12
CA VAL A 99 2.54 0.40 -6.84
C VAL A 99 1.28 -0.45 -6.80
N PHE A 100 0.68 -0.61 -5.61
CA PHE A 100 -0.55 -1.38 -5.46
C PHE A 100 -1.71 -0.84 -6.30
N LEU A 101 -1.99 0.46 -6.26
CA LEU A 101 -3.10 1.04 -7.02
C LEU A 101 -2.84 1.01 -8.54
N PHE A 102 -1.59 1.10 -8.96
CA PHE A 102 -1.18 1.00 -10.36
C PHE A 102 -1.38 -0.42 -10.90
N ASP A 103 -0.99 -1.43 -10.13
CA ASP A 103 -1.18 -2.83 -10.51
C ASP A 103 -2.69 -3.19 -10.54
N VAL A 104 -3.49 -2.64 -9.62
CA VAL A 104 -4.97 -2.76 -9.66
C VAL A 104 -5.56 -2.10 -10.90
N LEU A 105 -5.08 -0.90 -11.29
CA LEU A 105 -5.48 -0.23 -12.52
C LEU A 105 -5.20 -1.10 -13.76
N ASN A 106 -4.09 -1.82 -13.75
CA ASN A 106 -3.66 -2.76 -14.80
C ASN A 106 -4.29 -4.16 -14.69
N GLY A 107 -5.33 -4.33 -13.87
CA GLY A 107 -6.10 -5.57 -13.77
C GLY A 107 -5.53 -6.60 -12.79
N GLN A 108 -4.42 -6.33 -12.11
CA GLN A 108 -3.87 -7.21 -11.07
C GLN A 108 -4.58 -7.00 -9.73
N ILE A 109 -5.83 -7.46 -9.66
CA ILE A 109 -6.67 -7.35 -8.48
C ILE A 109 -6.42 -8.56 -7.59
N PRO A 110 -5.90 -8.38 -6.35
CA PRO A 110 -5.77 -9.50 -5.42
C PRO A 110 -7.16 -10.08 -5.11
N ALA A 111 -7.27 -11.39 -4.89
CA ALA A 111 -8.56 -12.06 -4.65
C ALA A 111 -9.40 -11.41 -3.53
N GLY A 112 -8.74 -10.82 -2.52
CA GLY A 112 -9.41 -10.07 -1.46
C GLY A 112 -9.87 -8.66 -1.84
N CYS A 113 -9.68 -8.18 -3.07
CA CYS A 113 -10.03 -6.83 -3.53
C CYS A 113 -11.03 -6.80 -4.69
N MET A 114 -11.43 -7.96 -5.21
CA MET A 114 -12.61 -8.11 -6.08
C MET A 114 -13.88 -7.79 -5.30
#